data_AF-A0A2A3N5Q6-F1
#
_entry.id   AF-A0A2A3N5Q6-F1
#
_cell.length_a   1.000
_cell.length_b   1.000
_cell.length_c   1.000
_cell.angle_alpha   90.00
_cell.angle_beta   90.00
_cell.angle_gamma   90.00
#
_symmetry.space_group_name_H-M   'P 1'
#
loop_
_entity.id
_entity.type
_entity.pdbx_description
1 polymer ?
#
loop_
_entity_poly.entity_id
_entity_poly.type
_entity_poly.pdbx_seq_one_letter_code
_entity_poly.pdbx_strand_id
1 'polypeptide(L)'
;MIEKDYLKRQIDRFFEELTALLNPKAGKEEERKHLDLLAEKYTQHHLTYFFNTPTETLLSEYENDPEALEIISELLLQSSNEPATLQKTARIIKYVDAISKDFSFRRKNNLEKIIALQN
;
A
#
# COMPACT_ATOMS: atom_id res chain seq x y z
N MET A 1 -30.82 28.43 2.33
CA MET A 1 -30.50 27.42 1.30
C MET A 1 -29.31 26.52 1.64
N ILE A 2 -28.59 26.73 2.76
CA ILE A 2 -27.36 26.00 3.10
C ILE A 2 -27.64 24.70 3.89
N GLU A 3 -28.66 24.68 4.74
CA GLU A 3 -28.98 23.51 5.60
C GLU A 3 -29.48 22.30 4.82
N LYS A 4 -30.23 22.51 3.73
CA LYS A 4 -30.79 21.43 2.92
C LYS A 4 -29.71 20.68 2.13
N ASP A 5 -28.69 21.40 1.66
CA ASP A 5 -27.51 20.82 1.00
C ASP A 5 -26.58 20.12 1.98
N TYR A 6 -26.47 20.64 3.20
CA TYR A 6 -25.71 19.99 4.27
C TYR A 6 -26.34 18.66 4.69
N LEU A 7 -27.66 18.62 4.92
CA LEU A 7 -28.38 17.38 5.24
C LEU A 7 -28.26 16.36 4.11
N LYS A 8 -28.37 16.80 2.86
CA LYS A 8 -28.22 15.90 1.71
C LYS A 8 -26.83 15.25 1.67
N ARG A 9 -25.75 16.03 1.86
CA ARG A 9 -24.39 15.48 1.93
C ARG A 9 -24.18 14.50 3.09
N GLN A 10 -24.79 14.74 4.23
CA GLN A 10 -24.70 13.83 5.38
C GLN A 10 -25.45 12.52 5.11
N ILE A 11 -26.61 12.59 4.47
CA ILE A 11 -27.38 11.40 4.04
C ILE A 11 -26.61 10.62 2.99
N ASP A 12 -26.03 11.30 1.99
CA ASP A 12 -25.23 10.65 0.94
C ASP A 12 -24.01 9.93 1.54
N ARG A 13 -23.26 10.57 2.45
CA ARG A 13 -22.18 9.93 3.20
C ARG A 13 -22.64 8.73 4.03
N PHE A 14 -23.78 8.84 4.71
CA PHE A 14 -24.31 7.74 5.50
C PHE A 14 -24.61 6.52 4.63
N PHE A 15 -25.20 6.72 3.45
CA PHE A 15 -25.46 5.61 2.52
C PHE A 15 -24.18 5.09 1.87
N GLU A 16 -23.19 5.92 1.57
CA GLU A 16 -21.86 5.47 1.12
C GLU A 16 -21.19 4.58 2.19
N GLU A 17 -21.18 5.02 3.45
CA GLU A 17 -20.64 4.24 4.58
C GLU A 17 -21.42 2.95 4.81
N LEU A 18 -22.76 2.99 4.76
CA LEU A 18 -23.61 1.81 4.89
C LEU A 18 -23.37 0.82 3.74
N THR A 19 -23.17 1.30 2.52
CA THR A 19 -22.90 0.47 1.35
C THR A 19 -21.52 -0.16 1.43
N ALA A 20 -20.50 0.57 1.89
CA ALA A 20 -19.16 0.04 2.15
C ALA A 20 -19.17 -1.04 3.24
N LEU A 21 -19.99 -0.84 4.28
CA LEU A 21 -20.14 -1.78 5.40
C LEU A 21 -20.91 -3.05 4.99
N LEU A 22 -21.90 -2.92 4.10
CA LEU A 22 -22.68 -4.03 3.56
C LEU A 22 -21.95 -4.80 2.44
N ASN A 23 -21.06 -4.14 1.69
CA ASN A 23 -20.27 -4.76 0.63
C ASN A 23 -18.76 -4.53 0.81
N PRO A 24 -18.14 -5.16 1.83
CA PRO A 24 -16.72 -5.02 2.10
C PRO A 24 -15.83 -5.53 0.96
N LYS A 25 -16.38 -6.31 0.02
CA LYS A 25 -15.66 -6.73 -1.20
C LYS A 25 -15.53 -5.59 -2.21
N ALA A 26 -16.56 -4.77 -2.39
CA ALA A 26 -16.52 -3.63 -3.30
C ALA A 26 -15.56 -2.54 -2.81
N GLY A 27 -15.58 -2.22 -1.50
CA GLY A 27 -14.62 -1.27 -0.91
C GLY A 27 -13.17 -1.71 -1.11
N LYS A 28 -12.87 -3.00 -0.88
CA LYS A 28 -11.54 -3.57 -1.14
C LYS A 28 -11.13 -3.54 -2.62
N GLU A 29 -12.09 -3.62 -3.53
CA GLU A 29 -11.82 -3.54 -4.97
C GLU A 29 -11.49 -2.11 -5.41
N GLU A 30 -12.21 -1.11 -4.88
CA GLU A 30 -11.91 0.30 -5.12
C GLU A 30 -10.58 0.73 -4.50
N GLU A 31 -10.28 0.29 -3.27
CA GLU A 31 -8.97 0.50 -2.64
C GLU A 31 -7.85 -0.12 -3.47
N ARG A 32 -8.04 -1.34 -3.99
CA ARG A 32 -7.06 -1.98 -4.89
C ARG A 32 -6.87 -1.21 -6.19
N LYS A 33 -7.94 -0.73 -6.81
CA LYS A 33 -7.86 0.12 -8.01
C LYS A 33 -7.10 1.40 -7.71
N HIS A 34 -7.34 2.02 -6.55
CA HIS A 34 -6.63 3.22 -6.14
C HIS A 34 -5.14 2.96 -5.93
N LEU A 35 -4.78 1.87 -5.24
CA LEU A 35 -3.38 1.47 -5.07
C LEU A 35 -2.70 1.16 -6.41
N ASP A 36 -3.41 0.57 -7.37
CA ASP A 36 -2.87 0.29 -8.70
C ASP A 36 -2.58 1.57 -9.50
N LEU A 37 -3.48 2.57 -9.41
CA LEU A 37 -3.25 3.90 -9.98
C LEU A 37 -2.05 4.62 -9.35
N LEU A 38 -1.87 4.46 -8.03
CA LEU A 38 -0.70 5.00 -7.34
C LEU A 38 0.59 4.29 -7.80
N ALA A 39 0.56 2.96 -7.94
CA ALA A 39 1.67 2.20 -8.47
C ALA A 39 2.08 2.71 -9.86
N GLU A 40 1.12 2.83 -10.78
CA GLU A 40 1.37 3.32 -12.13
C GLU A 40 1.94 4.74 -12.13
N LYS A 41 1.38 5.64 -11.31
CA LYS A 41 1.82 7.03 -11.22
C LYS A 41 3.26 7.20 -10.73
N TYR A 42 3.68 6.43 -9.73
CA TYR A 42 4.96 6.62 -9.05
C TYR A 42 6.07 5.70 -9.55
N THR A 43 5.72 4.59 -10.21
CA THR A 43 6.69 3.57 -10.62
C THR A 43 6.57 3.15 -12.08
N GLN A 44 5.56 3.65 -12.81
CA GLN A 44 5.24 3.24 -14.19
C GLN A 44 4.86 1.75 -14.34
N HIS A 45 4.61 1.05 -13.22
CA HIS A 45 4.17 -0.34 -13.19
C HIS A 45 2.88 -0.50 -12.38
N HIS A 46 2.08 -1.49 -12.76
CA HIS A 46 0.92 -1.95 -11.98
C HIS A 46 1.37 -2.78 -10.77
N LEU A 47 0.52 -2.90 -9.75
CA LEU A 47 0.77 -3.75 -8.56
C LEU A 47 1.07 -5.20 -8.94
N THR A 48 0.45 -5.71 -10.01
CA THR A 48 0.68 -7.06 -10.53
C THR A 48 2.13 -7.30 -10.90
N TYR A 49 2.85 -6.29 -11.40
CA TYR A 49 4.28 -6.38 -11.64
C TYR A 49 5.03 -6.68 -10.33
N PHE A 50 4.80 -5.89 -9.29
CA PHE A 50 5.49 -6.06 -8.01
C PHE A 50 5.17 -7.38 -7.30
N PHE A 51 3.96 -7.93 -7.47
CA PHE A 51 3.63 -9.25 -6.94
C PHE A 51 4.39 -10.36 -7.67
N ASN A 52 4.48 -10.30 -8.99
CA ASN A 52 5.02 -11.38 -9.83
C ASN A 52 6.55 -11.31 -9.98
N THR A 53 7.14 -10.12 -9.91
CA THR A 53 8.58 -9.93 -10.09
C THR A 53 9.34 -10.43 -8.84
N PRO A 54 10.39 -11.25 -8.98
CA PRO A 54 11.20 -11.68 -7.84
C PRO A 54 11.79 -10.51 -7.07
N THR A 55 11.89 -10.64 -5.73
CA THR A 55 12.42 -9.57 -4.87
C THR A 55 13.80 -9.11 -5.33
N GLU A 56 14.72 -10.02 -5.62
CA GLU A 56 16.09 -9.68 -6.05
C GLU A 56 16.11 -8.88 -7.35
N THR A 57 15.19 -9.17 -8.29
CA THR A 57 15.06 -8.40 -9.53
C THR A 57 14.63 -6.97 -9.25
N LEU A 58 13.65 -6.78 -8.35
CA LEU A 58 13.23 -5.43 -7.94
C LEU A 58 14.36 -4.68 -7.23
N LEU A 59 15.09 -5.34 -6.34
CA LEU A 59 16.22 -4.70 -5.64
C LEU A 59 17.32 -4.26 -6.60
N SER A 60 17.60 -5.06 -7.63
CA SER A 60 18.59 -4.70 -8.67
C SER A 60 18.10 -3.61 -9.62
N GLU A 61 16.83 -3.64 -10.02
CA GLU A 61 16.23 -2.65 -10.91
C GLU A 61 16.21 -1.24 -10.27
N TYR A 62 15.92 -1.18 -8.98
CA TYR A 62 15.81 0.06 -8.21
C TYR A 62 17.01 0.29 -7.27
N GLU A 63 18.17 -0.35 -7.52
CA GLU A 63 19.36 -0.24 -6.66
C GLU A 63 19.79 1.22 -6.45
N ASN A 64 19.67 2.05 -7.49
CA ASN A 64 20.04 3.47 -7.45
C ASN A 64 18.89 4.40 -7.06
N ASP A 65 17.70 3.84 -6.75
CA ASP A 65 16.50 4.60 -6.37
C ASP A 65 15.86 4.00 -5.10
N PRO A 66 16.46 4.24 -3.92
CA PRO A 66 15.91 3.76 -2.66
C PRO A 66 14.53 4.35 -2.35
N GLU A 67 14.18 5.51 -2.89
CA GLU A 67 12.89 6.15 -2.67
C GLU A 67 11.77 5.38 -3.40
N ALA A 68 12.02 4.94 -4.64
CA ALA A 68 11.11 4.04 -5.34
C ALA A 68 10.91 2.71 -4.59
N LEU A 69 11.96 2.14 -3.99
CA LEU A 69 11.86 0.95 -3.15
C LEU A 69 11.01 1.19 -1.89
N GLU A 70 11.09 2.38 -1.27
CA GLU A 70 10.19 2.74 -0.16
C GLU A 70 8.73 2.80 -0.62
N ILE A 71 8.45 3.41 -1.78
CA ILE A 71 7.10 3.47 -2.36
C ILE A 71 6.56 2.07 -2.65
N ILE A 72 7.35 1.23 -3.32
CA ILE A 72 6.98 -0.16 -3.64
C ILE A 72 6.69 -0.93 -2.36
N SER A 73 7.51 -0.78 -1.32
CA SER A 73 7.28 -1.47 -0.04
C SER A 73 5.97 -1.04 0.63
N GLU A 74 5.63 0.24 0.57
CA GLU A 74 4.35 0.72 1.12
C GLU A 74 3.16 0.21 0.30
N LEU A 75 3.24 0.27 -1.03
CA LEU A 75 2.19 -0.23 -1.92
C LEU A 75 1.92 -1.72 -1.67
N LEU A 76 2.98 -2.53 -1.56
CA LEU A 76 2.86 -3.95 -1.24
C LEU A 76 2.23 -4.17 0.14
N LEU A 77 2.64 -3.41 1.17
CA LEU A 77 2.08 -3.53 2.52
C LEU A 77 0.58 -3.23 2.58
N GLN A 78 0.12 -2.20 1.86
CA GLN A 78 -1.29 -1.82 1.82
C GLN A 78 -2.15 -2.76 0.97
N SER A 79 -1.53 -3.47 0.03
CA SER A 79 -2.25 -4.25 -0.98
C SER A 79 -2.66 -5.67 -0.53
N SER A 80 -1.86 -6.35 0.29
CA SER A 80 -2.10 -7.73 0.69
C SER A 80 -1.39 -8.12 1.98
N ASN A 81 -2.11 -8.85 2.84
CA ASN A 81 -1.58 -9.48 4.06
C ASN A 81 -1.12 -10.93 3.81
N GLU A 82 -1.00 -11.36 2.55
CA GLU A 82 -0.51 -12.70 2.26
C GLU A 82 0.95 -12.86 2.73
N PRO A 83 1.31 -13.99 3.36
CA PRO A 83 2.64 -14.18 3.94
C PRO A 83 3.79 -13.94 2.96
N ALA A 84 3.64 -14.37 1.70
CA ALA A 84 4.65 -14.18 0.66
C ALA A 84 4.88 -12.69 0.33
N THR A 85 3.79 -11.91 0.21
CA THR A 85 3.85 -10.46 0.00
C THR A 85 4.49 -9.78 1.20
N LEU A 86 4.07 -10.13 2.42
CA LEU A 86 4.64 -9.56 3.64
C LEU A 86 6.14 -9.85 3.78
N GLN A 87 6.60 -11.06 3.45
CA GLN A 87 8.02 -11.41 3.43
C GLN A 87 8.80 -10.63 2.37
N LYS A 88 8.24 -10.48 1.16
CA LYS A 88 8.81 -9.64 0.09
C LYS A 88 8.94 -8.18 0.56
N THR A 89 7.88 -7.61 1.13
CA THR A 89 7.87 -6.24 1.65
C THR A 89 8.94 -6.06 2.74
N ALA A 90 9.02 -6.98 3.71
CA ALA A 90 10.02 -6.89 4.77
C ALA A 90 11.46 -6.95 4.24
N ARG A 91 11.72 -7.75 3.20
CA ARG A 91 13.02 -7.81 2.54
C ARG A 91 13.38 -6.48 1.88
N ILE A 92 12.44 -5.87 1.16
CA ILE A 92 12.65 -4.55 0.53
C ILE A 92 12.95 -3.50 1.60
N ILE A 93 12.15 -3.42 2.67
CA ILE A 93 12.38 -2.45 3.75
C ILE A 93 13.77 -2.64 4.37
N LYS A 94 14.17 -3.89 4.67
CA LYS A 94 15.48 -4.20 5.24
C LYS A 94 16.64 -3.83 4.31
N TYR A 95 16.45 -4.01 3.00
CA TYR A 95 17.44 -3.59 2.01
C TYR A 95 17.61 -2.07 2.03
N VAL A 96 16.49 -1.31 1.97
CA VAL A 96 16.54 0.15 2.06
C VAL A 96 17.17 0.61 3.38
N ASP A 97 16.83 -0.01 4.52
CA ASP A 97 17.47 0.27 5.81
C ASP A 97 18.99 0.04 5.79
N ALA A 98 19.47 -0.97 5.04
CA ALA A 98 20.90 -1.29 4.97
C ALA A 98 21.71 -0.31 4.11
N ILE A 99 21.10 0.22 3.05
CA ILE A 99 21.75 1.20 2.14
C ILE A 99 21.53 2.65 2.57
N SER A 100 20.49 2.91 3.37
CA SER A 100 20.17 4.23 3.91
C SER A 100 21.13 4.63 5.02
N LYS A 101 21.64 5.86 4.98
CA LYS A 101 22.45 6.44 6.07
C LYS A 101 21.58 6.95 7.22
N ASP A 102 20.31 7.23 6.94
CA ASP A 102 19.36 7.79 7.90
C ASP A 102 18.38 6.74 8.42
N PHE A 103 18.00 6.90 9.68
CA PHE A 103 16.95 6.11 10.31
C PHE A 103 15.56 6.61 9.90
N SER A 104 14.64 5.68 9.62
CA SER A 104 13.25 5.98 9.30
C SER A 104 12.29 5.33 10.30
N PHE A 105 11.55 6.17 11.04
CA PHE A 105 10.46 5.71 11.91
C PHE A 105 9.40 4.93 11.12
N ARG A 106 9.14 5.33 9.88
CA ARG A 106 8.15 4.68 9.03
C ARG A 106 8.57 3.25 8.69
N ARG A 107 9.82 3.04 8.29
CA ARG A 107 10.37 1.70 7.98
C ARG A 107 10.30 0.78 9.20
N LYS A 108 10.71 1.28 10.37
CA LYS A 108 10.61 0.54 11.64
C LYS A 108 9.17 0.15 11.96
N ASN A 109 8.24 1.10 11.92
CA ASN A 109 6.82 0.84 12.22
C ASN A 109 6.20 -0.16 11.23
N ASN A 110 6.57 -0.08 9.95
CA ASN A 110 6.07 -1.00 8.93
C ASN A 110 6.62 -2.42 9.15
N LEU A 111 7.89 -2.59 9.55
CA LEU A 111 8.42 -3.89 9.95
C LEU A 111 7.71 -4.47 11.17
N GLU A 112 7.42 -3.64 12.19
CA GLU A 112 6.66 -4.07 13.38
C GLU A 112 5.24 -4.51 13.02
N LYS A 113 4.56 -3.78 12.12
CA LYS A 113 3.25 -4.19 11.59
C LYS A 113 3.31 -5.53 10.87
N ILE A 114 4.33 -5.76 10.03
CA ILE A 114 4.50 -7.02 9.31
C ILE A 114 4.67 -8.18 10.31
N ILE A 115 5.49 -7.99 11.35
CA ILE A 115 5.68 -9.00 12.41
C ILE A 115 4.34 -9.30 13.10
N ALA A 116 3.56 -8.28 13.43
CA ALA A 116 2.26 -8.46 14.07
C ALA A 116 1.23 -9.19 13.19
N LEU A 117 1.32 -9.07 11.86
CA LEU A 117 0.44 -9.75 10.91
C LEU A 117 0.85 -11.20 10.60
N GLN A 118 2.09 -11.59 10.97
CA GLN A 118 2.64 -12.92 10.75
C GLN A 118 2.57 -13.84 11.98
N ASN A 119 2.29 -13.27 13.16
CA ASN A 119 2.09 -13.99 14.42
C ASN A 119 0.61 -14.23 14.69
#